data_AF-A0A7X7ZEG5-F1
#
_entry.id   AF-A0A7X7ZEG5-F1
#
_cell.length_a   1.000
_cell.length_b   1.000
_cell.length_c   1.000
_cell.angle_alpha   90.00
_cell.angle_beta   90.00
_cell.angle_gamma   90.00
#
_symmetry.space_group_name_H-M   'P 1'
#
loop_
_entity.id
_entity.type
_entity.pdbx_description
1 polymer ?
#
loop_
_entity_poly.entity_id
_entity_poly.type
_entity_poly.pdbx_seq_one_letter_code
_entity_poly.pdbx_strand_id
1 'polypeptide(L)'
;MENYEDELLKAIDQDVRSHSEIVTKRVNEETDSLMDDQISFYKEGLKKETDTYLESELNDLRLYAATEASRAKMDTKKKLLEMRTSLMEDLMHEVKTELRAFVKTPEYANYMKKHLDDLQVSADGYFEVRENDADLMKKILQEKGLKNEVHSVYFSIGGFRYVDEKAGMEYSCALDEKRKEQFAWFRNHSGFKLKEGNAE
;
A
#
# COMPACT_ATOMS: atom_id res chain seq x y z
N MET A 1 69.21 -44.41 -78.34
CA MET A 1 67.86 -44.71 -77.84
C MET A 1 67.78 -44.54 -76.32
N GLU A 2 68.79 -44.98 -75.54
CA GLU A 2 68.84 -44.79 -74.07
C GLU A 2 68.64 -43.36 -73.55
N ASN A 3 69.17 -42.34 -74.24
CA ASN A 3 69.12 -40.95 -73.73
C ASN A 3 67.72 -40.31 -73.78
N TYR A 4 66.83 -40.83 -74.63
CA TYR A 4 65.47 -40.30 -74.79
C TYR A 4 64.51 -40.86 -73.73
N GLU A 5 64.71 -42.11 -73.32
CA GLU A 5 63.90 -42.76 -72.27
C GLU A 5 64.17 -42.17 -70.88
N ASP A 6 65.44 -41.87 -70.57
CA ASP A 6 65.83 -41.21 -69.31
C ASP A 6 65.32 -39.76 -69.21
N GLU A 7 65.28 -39.03 -70.32
CA GLU A 7 64.74 -37.68 -70.39
C GLU A 7 63.21 -37.68 -70.24
N LEU A 8 62.54 -38.67 -70.82
CA LEU A 8 61.10 -38.88 -70.68
C LEU A 8 60.72 -39.26 -69.24
N LEU A 9 61.49 -40.14 -68.60
CA LEU A 9 61.30 -40.54 -67.19
C LEU A 9 61.49 -39.37 -66.22
N LYS A 10 62.48 -38.50 -66.45
CA LYS A 10 62.67 -37.28 -65.66
C LYS A 10 61.53 -36.28 -65.83
N ALA A 11 61.04 -36.12 -67.06
CA ALA A 11 59.89 -35.26 -67.33
C ALA A 11 58.63 -35.77 -66.62
N ILE A 12 58.39 -37.09 -66.63
CA ILE A 12 57.26 -37.71 -65.92
C ILE A 12 57.43 -37.57 -64.39
N ASP A 13 58.60 -37.81 -63.82
CA ASP A 13 58.83 -37.63 -62.37
C ASP A 13 58.62 -36.17 -61.94
N GLN A 14 59.07 -35.21 -62.76
CA GLN A 14 58.85 -33.79 -62.51
C GLN A 14 57.37 -33.40 -62.60
N ASP A 15 56.63 -33.94 -63.58
CA ASP A 15 55.20 -33.70 -63.74
C ASP A 15 54.39 -34.33 -62.59
N VAL A 16 54.74 -35.55 -62.17
CA VAL A 16 54.13 -36.22 -61.00
C VAL A 16 54.40 -35.45 -59.71
N ARG A 17 55.62 -34.93 -59.51
CA ARG A 17 55.95 -34.08 -58.35
C ARG A 17 55.19 -32.77 -58.39
N SER A 18 55.16 -32.07 -59.53
CA SER A 18 54.41 -30.83 -59.69
C SER A 18 52.92 -31.04 -59.44
N HIS A 19 52.34 -32.12 -59.97
CA HIS A 19 50.95 -32.48 -59.74
C HIS A 19 50.70 -32.79 -58.26
N SER A 20 51.59 -33.53 -57.60
CA SER A 20 51.51 -33.83 -56.17
C SER A 20 51.59 -32.57 -55.31
N GLU A 21 52.44 -31.61 -55.66
CA GLU A 21 52.54 -30.30 -54.99
C GLU A 21 51.25 -29.48 -55.16
N ILE A 22 50.67 -29.46 -56.37
CA ILE A 22 49.38 -28.78 -56.63
C ILE A 22 48.26 -29.41 -55.81
N VAL A 23 48.18 -30.75 -55.78
CA VAL A 23 47.17 -31.47 -54.99
C VAL A 23 47.36 -31.20 -53.50
N THR A 24 48.60 -31.25 -53.00
CA THR A 24 48.90 -30.98 -51.59
C THR A 24 48.54 -29.55 -51.20
N LYS A 25 48.85 -28.57 -52.07
CA LYS A 25 48.48 -27.17 -51.85
C LYS A 25 46.97 -27.01 -51.79
N ARG A 26 46.23 -27.64 -52.71
CA ARG A 26 44.77 -27.61 -52.74
C ARG A 26 44.15 -28.24 -51.49
N VAL A 27 44.67 -29.37 -51.04
CA VAL A 27 44.23 -30.04 -49.80
C VAL A 27 44.47 -29.16 -48.59
N ASN A 28 45.62 -28.47 -48.52
CA ASN A 28 45.91 -27.55 -47.42
C ASN A 28 44.97 -26.34 -47.45
N GLU A 29 44.75 -25.72 -48.62
CA GLU A 29 43.81 -24.61 -48.77
C GLU A 29 42.36 -25.00 -48.38
N GLU A 30 41.92 -26.20 -48.76
CA GLU A 30 40.61 -26.73 -48.39
C GLU A 30 40.52 -27.02 -46.88
N THR A 31 41.60 -27.55 -46.28
CA THR A 31 41.68 -27.81 -44.84
C THR A 31 41.61 -26.52 -44.04
N ASP A 32 42.37 -25.50 -44.45
CA ASP A 32 42.38 -24.18 -43.80
C ASP A 32 41.01 -23.52 -43.90
N SER A 33 40.37 -23.57 -45.08
CA SER A 33 39.00 -23.05 -45.27
C SER A 33 37.98 -23.75 -44.38
N LEU A 34 38.03 -25.07 -44.27
CA LEU A 34 37.14 -25.84 -43.41
C LEU A 34 37.36 -25.54 -41.92
N MET A 35 38.62 -25.35 -41.51
CA MET A 35 38.95 -24.95 -40.14
C MET A 35 38.41 -23.56 -39.82
N ASP A 36 38.59 -22.60 -40.72
CA ASP A 36 38.09 -21.23 -40.54
C ASP A 36 36.56 -21.19 -40.47
N ASP A 37 35.87 -21.94 -41.34
CA ASP A 37 34.40 -22.06 -41.33
C ASP A 37 33.89 -22.67 -40.02
N GLN A 38 34.53 -23.74 -39.53
CA GLN A 38 34.16 -24.36 -38.26
C GLN A 38 34.39 -23.40 -37.08
N ILE A 39 35.54 -22.72 -37.05
CA ILE A 39 35.86 -21.74 -36.00
C ILE A 39 34.84 -20.60 -36.02
N SER A 40 34.47 -20.10 -37.20
CA SER A 40 33.46 -19.06 -37.35
C SER A 40 32.11 -19.51 -36.81
N PHE A 41 31.66 -20.71 -37.19
CA PHE A 41 30.41 -21.31 -36.74
C PHE A 41 30.36 -21.44 -35.20
N TYR A 42 31.41 -21.97 -34.59
CA TYR A 42 31.48 -22.10 -33.13
C TYR A 42 31.52 -20.73 -32.43
N LYS A 43 32.24 -19.75 -32.99
CA LYS A 43 32.27 -18.39 -32.44
C LYS A 43 30.90 -17.73 -32.47
N GLU A 44 30.17 -17.86 -33.57
CA GLU A 44 28.82 -17.31 -33.69
C GLU A 44 27.83 -18.01 -32.75
N GLY A 45 27.92 -19.34 -32.64
CA GLY A 45 27.14 -20.13 -31.69
C GLY A 45 27.37 -19.70 -30.24
N LEU A 46 28.64 -19.62 -29.82
CA LEU A 46 29.03 -19.16 -28.49
C LEU A 46 28.56 -17.74 -28.23
N LYS A 47 28.73 -16.82 -29.18
CA LYS A 47 28.26 -15.44 -29.05
C LYS A 47 26.76 -15.38 -28.80
N LYS A 48 25.98 -16.13 -29.58
CA LYS A 48 24.52 -16.19 -29.44
C LYS A 48 24.11 -16.75 -28.08
N GLU A 49 24.79 -17.79 -27.59
CA GLU A 49 24.55 -18.37 -26.27
C GLU A 49 24.88 -17.36 -25.16
N THR A 50 26.03 -16.68 -25.25
CA THR A 50 26.41 -15.65 -24.26
C THR A 50 25.46 -14.46 -24.27
N ASP A 51 25.01 -14.03 -25.45
CA ASP A 51 24.06 -12.92 -25.59
C ASP A 51 22.71 -13.29 -24.97
N THR A 52 22.23 -14.52 -25.21
CA THR A 52 20.98 -15.04 -24.63
C THR A 52 21.08 -15.15 -23.11
N TYR A 53 22.21 -15.64 -22.59
CA TYR A 53 22.46 -15.73 -21.16
C TYR A 53 22.47 -14.35 -20.50
N LEU A 54 23.17 -13.39 -21.09
CA LEU A 54 23.23 -12.01 -20.60
C LEU A 54 21.86 -11.34 -20.61
N GLU A 55 21.07 -11.56 -21.67
CA GLU A 55 19.70 -11.03 -21.75
C GLU A 55 18.80 -11.61 -20.66
N SER A 56 18.95 -12.91 -20.35
CA SER A 56 18.25 -13.54 -19.23
C SER A 56 18.63 -12.90 -17.89
N GLU A 57 19.93 -12.74 -17.60
CA GLU A 57 20.38 -12.10 -16.36
C GLU A 57 19.90 -10.65 -16.24
N LEU A 58 19.92 -9.90 -17.35
CA LEU A 58 19.40 -8.53 -17.37
C LEU A 58 17.89 -8.48 -17.08
N ASN A 59 17.13 -9.42 -17.60
CA ASN A 59 15.70 -9.51 -17.33
C ASN A 59 15.42 -9.88 -15.87
N ASP A 60 16.18 -10.81 -15.30
CA ASP A 60 16.07 -11.16 -13.89
C ASP A 60 16.44 -9.98 -12.99
N LEU A 61 17.49 -9.24 -13.32
CA LEU A 61 17.89 -8.04 -12.59
C LEU A 61 16.82 -6.94 -12.67
N ARG A 62 16.22 -6.74 -13.84
CA ARG A 62 15.10 -5.79 -14.04
C ARG A 62 13.89 -6.19 -13.21
N LEU A 63 13.53 -7.48 -13.23
CA LEU A 63 12.41 -8.00 -12.45
C LEU A 63 12.67 -7.81 -10.95
N TYR A 64 13.87 -8.15 -10.49
CA TYR A 64 14.28 -7.94 -9.11
C TYR A 64 14.16 -6.46 -8.71
N ALA A 65 14.75 -5.55 -9.49
CA ALA A 65 14.67 -4.11 -9.22
C ALA A 65 13.23 -3.59 -9.18
N ALA A 66 12.37 -4.03 -10.11
CA ALA A 66 10.96 -3.66 -10.13
C ALA A 66 10.20 -4.18 -8.89
N THR A 67 10.45 -5.43 -8.49
CA THR A 67 9.81 -6.02 -7.30
C THR A 67 10.26 -5.33 -6.01
N GLU A 68 11.55 -5.03 -5.85
CA GLU A 68 12.07 -4.31 -4.68
C GLU A 68 11.54 -2.88 -4.62
N ALA A 69 11.48 -2.16 -5.75
CA ALA A 69 10.87 -0.83 -5.80
C ALA A 69 9.38 -0.87 -5.40
N SER A 70 8.64 -1.88 -5.86
CA SER A 70 7.24 -2.07 -5.50
C SER A 70 7.07 -2.38 -4.00
N ARG A 71 7.93 -3.24 -3.44
CA ARG A 71 7.94 -3.54 -1.99
C ARG A 71 8.24 -2.30 -1.17
N ALA A 72 9.27 -1.54 -1.53
CA ALA A 72 9.60 -0.29 -0.85
C ALA A 72 8.45 0.72 -0.89
N LYS A 73 7.76 0.85 -2.04
CA LYS A 73 6.56 1.71 -2.17
C LYS A 73 5.41 1.22 -1.29
N MET A 74 5.21 -0.08 -1.18
CA MET A 74 4.17 -0.66 -0.32
C MET A 74 4.49 -0.46 1.17
N ASP A 75 5.74 -0.68 1.57
CA ASP A 75 6.19 -0.49 2.95
C ASP A 75 6.10 0.96 3.40
N THR A 76 6.49 1.90 2.54
CA THR A 76 6.31 3.33 2.80
C THR A 76 4.84 3.70 2.92
N LYS A 77 3.97 3.20 2.01
CA LYS A 77 2.52 3.39 2.11
C LYS A 77 1.95 2.84 3.43
N LYS A 78 2.41 1.66 3.86
CA LYS A 78 2.01 1.06 5.13
C LYS A 78 2.43 1.92 6.33
N LYS A 79 3.69 2.35 6.39
CA LYS A 79 4.19 3.23 7.46
C LYS A 79 3.43 4.55 7.54
N LEU A 80 3.07 5.14 6.40
CA LEU A 80 2.26 6.37 6.36
C LEU A 80 0.84 6.16 6.90
N LEU A 81 0.23 5.01 6.60
CA LEU A 81 -1.08 4.67 7.16
C LEU A 81 -1.01 4.44 8.67
N GLU A 82 0.03 3.75 9.16
CA GLU A 82 0.25 3.53 10.59
C GLU A 82 0.47 4.85 11.34
N MET A 83 1.31 5.73 10.81
CA MET A 83 1.53 7.06 11.39
C MET A 83 0.26 7.91 11.39
N ARG A 84 -0.56 7.79 10.34
CA ARG A 84 -1.87 8.45 10.31
C ARG A 84 -2.79 7.91 11.40
N THR A 85 -2.86 6.60 11.59
CA THR A 85 -3.70 6.01 12.63
C THR A 85 -3.27 6.44 14.02
N SER A 86 -1.96 6.47 14.30
CA SER A 86 -1.46 6.92 15.60
C SER A 86 -1.79 8.39 15.87
N LEU A 87 -1.55 9.28 14.91
CA LEU A 87 -1.89 10.71 15.07
C LEU A 87 -3.40 10.93 15.28
N MET A 88 -4.24 10.13 14.63
CA MET A 88 -5.69 10.18 14.87
C MET A 88 -6.07 9.71 16.27
N GLU A 89 -5.43 8.66 16.76
CA GLU A 89 -5.65 8.13 18.11
C GLU A 89 -5.19 9.11 19.19
N ASP A 90 -4.05 9.77 18.98
CA ASP A 90 -3.54 10.82 19.87
C ASP A 90 -4.52 12.00 19.94
N LEU A 91 -4.98 12.49 18.79
CA LEU A 91 -5.97 13.57 18.72
C LEU A 91 -7.29 13.16 19.39
N MET A 92 -7.74 11.91 19.22
CA MET A 92 -8.92 11.41 19.94
C MET A 92 -8.73 11.44 21.45
N HIS A 93 -7.54 11.07 21.91
CA HIS A 93 -7.23 11.02 23.33
C HIS A 93 -7.23 12.42 23.95
N GLU A 94 -6.65 13.40 23.26
CA GLU A 94 -6.68 14.81 23.64
C GLU A 94 -8.12 15.33 23.73
N VAL A 95 -8.92 15.16 22.67
CA VAL A 95 -10.33 15.59 22.65
C VAL A 95 -11.14 14.93 23.76
N LYS A 96 -10.90 13.63 24.04
CA LYS A 96 -11.57 12.94 25.15
C LYS A 96 -11.20 13.55 26.50
N THR A 97 -9.95 13.97 26.67
CA THR A 97 -9.45 14.58 27.89
C THR A 97 -10.04 15.98 28.08
N GLU A 98 -10.10 16.77 27.02
CA GLU A 98 -10.76 18.08 27.03
C GLU A 98 -12.26 17.98 27.32
N LEU A 99 -12.97 17.02 26.70
CA LEU A 99 -14.39 16.78 26.99
C LEU A 99 -14.62 16.36 28.45
N ARG A 100 -13.71 15.57 29.04
CA ARG A 100 -13.78 15.22 30.46
C ARG A 100 -13.52 16.42 31.38
N ALA A 101 -12.70 17.38 30.95
CA ALA A 101 -12.51 18.63 31.67
C ALA A 101 -13.76 19.52 31.55
N PHE A 102 -14.37 19.58 30.36
CA PHE A 102 -15.59 20.34 30.08
C PHE A 102 -16.77 19.90 30.95
N VAL A 103 -16.98 18.59 31.16
CA VAL A 103 -18.07 18.10 32.03
C VAL A 103 -17.98 18.63 33.48
N LYS A 104 -16.78 19.02 33.93
CA LYS A 104 -16.58 19.59 35.28
C LYS A 104 -16.81 21.11 35.34
N THR A 105 -16.97 21.78 34.20
CA THR A 105 -17.18 23.23 34.15
C THR A 105 -18.66 23.57 34.30
N PRO A 106 -19.00 24.78 34.79
CA PRO A 106 -20.40 25.23 34.87
C PRO A 106 -21.07 25.35 33.50
N GLU A 107 -20.28 25.45 32.42
CA GLU A 107 -20.79 25.53 31.04
C GLU A 107 -21.50 24.24 30.60
N TYR A 108 -21.15 23.09 31.18
CA TYR A 108 -21.82 21.82 30.91
C TYR A 108 -23.31 21.84 31.30
N ALA A 109 -23.67 22.53 32.40
CA ALA A 109 -25.06 22.70 32.79
C ALA A 109 -25.86 23.51 31.74
N ASN A 110 -25.24 24.54 31.16
CA ASN A 110 -25.85 25.35 30.10
C ASN A 110 -26.00 24.54 28.80
N TYR A 111 -25.02 23.69 28.49
CA TYR A 111 -25.11 22.77 27.35
C TYR A 111 -26.29 21.80 27.48
N MET A 112 -26.49 21.20 28.66
CA MET A 112 -27.62 20.31 28.92
C MET A 112 -28.96 21.06 28.83
N LYS A 113 -29.05 22.27 29.40
CA LYS A 113 -30.26 23.11 29.33
C LYS A 113 -30.65 23.43 27.90
N LYS A 114 -29.69 23.84 27.06
CA LYS A 114 -29.92 24.15 25.65
C LYS A 114 -30.45 22.93 24.89
N HIS A 115 -29.84 21.76 25.06
CA HIS A 115 -30.33 20.54 24.42
C HIS A 115 -31.67 20.04 24.95
N LEU A 116 -32.05 20.43 26.16
CA LEU A 116 -33.40 20.21 26.69
C LEU A 116 -34.41 21.24 26.17
N ASP A 117 -34.00 22.44 25.74
CA ASP A 117 -34.90 23.42 25.12
C ASP A 117 -35.29 22.98 23.71
N ASP A 118 -34.36 22.33 23.00
CA ASP A 118 -34.59 21.80 21.65
C ASP A 118 -35.47 20.53 21.65
N LEU A 119 -35.75 19.94 22.81
CA LEU A 119 -36.47 18.68 22.96
C LEU A 119 -37.93 18.91 23.39
N GLN A 120 -38.89 18.33 22.68
CA GLN A 120 -40.27 18.23 23.16
C GLN A 120 -40.38 17.07 24.14
N VAL A 121 -40.44 17.39 25.44
CA VAL A 121 -40.53 16.39 26.51
C VAL A 121 -41.99 16.02 26.74
N SER A 122 -42.31 14.74 26.54
CA SER A 122 -43.57 14.13 26.95
C SER A 122 -43.51 13.71 28.43
N ALA A 123 -44.65 13.70 29.12
CA ALA A 123 -44.74 13.34 30.53
C ALA A 123 -44.40 11.87 30.83
N ASP A 124 -44.52 11.01 29.81
CA ASP A 124 -44.30 9.56 29.91
C ASP A 124 -42.85 9.12 29.64
N GLY A 125 -42.00 10.03 29.17
CA GLY A 125 -40.60 9.70 28.88
C GLY A 125 -39.70 9.77 30.12
N TYR A 126 -38.57 9.08 30.07
CA TYR A 126 -37.55 9.08 31.12
C TYR A 126 -36.19 9.55 30.58
N PHE A 127 -35.32 10.01 31.48
CA PHE A 127 -33.97 10.45 31.17
C PHE A 127 -32.94 9.48 31.73
N GLU A 128 -31.99 9.05 30.90
CA GLU A 128 -30.80 8.31 31.31
C GLU A 128 -29.62 9.27 31.39
N VAL A 129 -28.93 9.31 32.53
CA VAL A 129 -27.77 10.16 32.76
C VAL A 129 -26.68 9.42 33.52
N ARG A 130 -25.46 9.97 33.52
CA ARG A 130 -24.38 9.45 34.35
C ARG A 130 -24.72 9.62 35.83
N GLU A 131 -24.30 8.68 36.68
CA GLU A 131 -24.49 8.78 38.15
C GLU A 131 -24.08 10.13 38.73
N ASN A 132 -22.93 10.66 38.31
CA ASN A 132 -22.44 11.97 38.78
C ASN A 132 -23.26 13.16 38.26
N ASP A 133 -23.98 12.99 37.16
CA ASP A 133 -24.78 14.03 36.52
C ASP A 133 -26.26 13.95 36.95
N ALA A 134 -26.65 12.92 37.70
CA ALA A 134 -28.03 12.69 38.12
C ALA A 134 -28.59 13.85 38.96
N ASP A 135 -27.80 14.39 39.89
CA ASP A 135 -28.21 15.52 40.73
C ASP A 135 -28.33 16.82 39.93
N LEU A 136 -27.44 17.02 38.95
CA LEU A 136 -27.47 18.17 38.05
C LEU A 136 -28.69 18.11 37.13
N MET A 137 -29.00 16.92 36.59
CA MET A 137 -30.16 16.70 35.75
C MET A 137 -31.48 16.91 36.51
N LYS A 138 -31.59 16.41 37.74
CA LYS A 138 -32.76 16.63 38.60
C LYS A 138 -33.01 18.12 38.86
N LYS A 139 -31.96 18.89 39.13
CA LYS A 139 -32.07 20.36 39.29
C LYS A 139 -32.57 21.03 38.02
N ILE A 140 -32.04 20.66 36.86
CA ILE A 140 -32.48 21.24 35.57
C ILE A 140 -33.94 20.90 35.26
N LEU A 141 -34.38 19.66 35.54
CA LEU A 141 -35.77 19.26 35.35
C LEU A 141 -36.72 20.01 36.28
N GLN A 142 -36.34 20.20 37.54
CA GLN A 142 -37.11 21.00 38.51
C GLN A 142 -37.24 22.46 38.07
N GLU A 143 -36.16 23.08 37.60
CA GLU A 143 -36.19 24.46 37.07
C GLU A 143 -37.13 24.60 35.86
N LYS A 144 -37.29 23.55 35.06
CA LYS A 144 -38.21 23.50 33.92
C LYS A 144 -39.63 23.02 34.25
N GLY A 145 -39.89 22.62 35.50
CA GLY A 145 -41.20 22.09 35.92
C GLY A 145 -41.52 20.70 35.38
N LEU A 146 -40.52 19.96 34.90
CA LEU A 146 -40.67 18.59 34.38
C LEU A 146 -40.56 17.58 35.54
N LYS A 147 -41.42 16.54 35.51
CA LYS A 147 -41.49 15.49 36.55
C LYS A 147 -41.02 14.11 36.07
N ASN A 148 -40.35 14.07 34.92
CA ASN A 148 -39.86 12.85 34.29
C ASN A 148 -38.88 12.10 35.19
N GLU A 149 -38.90 10.77 35.10
CA GLU A 149 -37.97 9.92 35.84
C GLU A 149 -36.54 10.06 35.32
N VAL A 150 -35.56 9.94 36.24
CA VAL A 150 -34.13 10.00 35.92
C VAL A 150 -33.48 8.70 36.35
N HIS A 151 -32.99 7.93 35.38
CA HIS A 151 -32.24 6.70 35.59
C HIS A 151 -30.74 6.96 35.44
N SER A 152 -29.97 6.39 36.36
CA SER A 152 -28.51 6.43 36.29
C SER A 152 -28.01 5.28 35.43
N VAL A 153 -27.32 5.61 34.35
CA VAL A 153 -26.73 4.65 33.40
C VAL A 153 -25.24 4.97 33.22
N TYR A 154 -24.45 3.97 32.82
CA TYR A 154 -23.03 4.17 32.57
C TYR A 154 -22.78 4.98 31.29
N PHE A 155 -22.21 6.18 31.43
CA PHE A 155 -21.65 7.00 30.34
C PHE A 155 -20.16 7.29 30.60
N SER A 156 -19.31 7.25 29.56
CA SER A 156 -17.84 7.39 29.73
C SER A 156 -17.40 8.84 29.99
N ILE A 157 -18.12 9.80 29.41
CA ILE A 157 -17.85 11.24 29.56
C ILE A 157 -19.03 11.89 30.30
N GLY A 158 -20.21 11.86 29.70
CA GLY A 158 -21.42 12.50 30.19
C GLY A 158 -22.43 12.71 29.07
N GLY A 159 -23.48 13.46 29.37
CA GLY A 159 -24.64 13.73 28.53
C GLY A 159 -25.89 13.08 29.13
N PHE A 160 -26.99 13.20 28.39
CA PHE A 160 -28.25 12.55 28.72
C PHE A 160 -28.82 11.86 27.49
N ARG A 161 -29.58 10.80 27.71
CA ARG A 161 -30.47 10.22 26.71
C ARG A 161 -31.90 10.35 27.22
N TYR A 162 -32.80 10.71 26.33
CA TYR A 162 -34.24 10.76 26.57
C TYR A 162 -34.90 9.64 25.79
N VAL A 163 -35.76 8.89 26.46
CA VAL A 163 -36.52 7.79 25.87
C VAL A 163 -37.99 7.98 26.20
N ASP A 164 -38.83 8.02 25.17
CA ASP A 164 -40.27 7.93 25.28
C ASP A 164 -40.75 6.71 24.48
N GLU A 165 -40.99 5.61 25.20
CA GLU A 165 -41.47 4.35 24.60
C GLU A 165 -42.85 4.49 23.96
N LYS A 166 -43.71 5.38 24.48
CA LYS A 166 -45.07 5.55 23.98
C LYS A 166 -45.10 6.36 22.68
N ALA A 167 -44.24 7.38 22.58
CA ALA A 167 -44.06 8.14 21.35
C ALA A 167 -43.11 7.45 20.35
N GLY A 168 -42.39 6.41 20.78
CA GLY A 168 -41.35 5.76 19.98
C GLY A 168 -40.17 6.70 19.69
N MET A 169 -39.88 7.63 20.60
CA MET A 169 -38.88 8.68 20.42
C MET A 169 -37.68 8.43 21.32
N GLU A 170 -36.50 8.36 20.73
CA GLU A 170 -35.23 8.36 21.44
C GLU A 170 -34.41 9.58 20.99
N TYR A 171 -33.91 10.34 21.97
CA TYR A 171 -33.00 11.44 21.71
C TYR A 171 -31.77 11.29 22.58
N SER A 172 -30.60 11.21 21.95
CA SER A 172 -29.33 11.11 22.67
C SER A 172 -28.51 12.38 22.54
N CYS A 173 -28.14 12.93 23.69
CA CYS A 173 -27.16 13.99 23.85
C CYS A 173 -25.88 13.45 24.50
N ALA A 174 -25.64 12.14 24.42
CA ALA A 174 -24.42 11.54 24.97
C ALA A 174 -23.19 12.10 24.23
N LEU A 175 -22.26 12.70 24.98
CA LEU A 175 -21.05 13.29 24.42
C LEU A 175 -20.17 12.23 23.73
N ASP A 176 -20.26 10.98 24.16
CA ASP A 176 -19.58 9.85 23.52
C ASP A 176 -20.09 9.56 22.10
N GLU A 177 -21.40 9.66 21.88
CA GLU A 177 -22.03 9.43 20.57
C GLU A 177 -21.74 10.59 19.62
N LYS A 178 -21.94 11.83 20.08
CA LYS A 178 -21.57 13.04 19.32
C LYS A 178 -20.08 13.05 18.94
N ARG A 179 -19.20 12.65 19.86
CA ARG A 179 -17.76 12.51 19.53
C ARG A 179 -17.54 11.49 18.42
N LYS A 180 -18.19 10.32 18.48
CA LYS A 180 -18.06 9.28 17.45
C LYS A 180 -18.55 9.77 16.08
N GLU A 181 -19.67 10.47 16.04
CA GLU A 181 -20.21 11.05 14.81
C GLU A 181 -19.28 12.10 14.21
N GLN A 182 -18.84 13.07 15.03
CA GLN A 182 -17.91 14.11 14.59
C GLN A 182 -16.59 13.51 14.12
N PHE A 183 -16.14 12.45 14.78
CA PHE A 183 -14.92 11.76 14.38
C PHE A 183 -15.08 10.97 13.08
N ALA A 184 -16.22 10.28 12.89
CA ALA A 184 -16.53 9.62 11.62
C ALA A 184 -16.58 10.64 10.47
N TRP A 185 -17.19 11.80 10.72
CA TRP A 185 -17.19 12.91 9.77
C TRP A 185 -15.77 13.42 9.49
N PHE A 186 -14.96 13.65 10.52
CA PHE A 186 -13.57 14.11 10.40
C PHE A 186 -12.71 13.11 9.61
N ARG A 187 -12.85 11.80 9.85
CA ARG A 187 -12.14 10.77 9.06
C ARG A 187 -12.44 10.86 7.56
N ASN A 188 -13.67 11.20 7.20
CA ASN A 188 -14.13 11.24 5.82
C ASN A 188 -13.81 12.57 5.12
N HIS A 189 -13.73 13.69 5.86
CA HIS A 189 -13.67 15.05 5.33
C HIS A 189 -12.38 15.83 5.63
N SER A 190 -11.54 15.40 6.58
CA SER A 190 -10.35 16.16 7.02
C SER A 190 -9.21 16.28 5.99
N GLY A 191 -9.39 15.79 4.76
CA GLY A 191 -8.34 15.86 3.74
C GLY A 191 -7.12 14.98 4.01
N PHE A 192 -7.11 14.22 5.11
CA PHE A 192 -6.12 13.19 5.46
C PHE A 192 -6.17 11.97 4.52
N LYS A 193 -6.49 12.17 3.24
CA LYS A 193 -6.49 11.14 2.21
C LYS A 193 -5.11 11.13 1.57
N LEU A 194 -4.49 9.96 1.50
CA LEU A 194 -3.33 9.75 0.63
C LEU A 194 -3.81 10.05 -0.79
N LYS A 195 -3.45 11.21 -1.33
CA LYS A 195 -3.56 11.45 -2.76
C LYS A 195 -2.53 10.54 -3.39
N GLU A 196 -2.98 9.59 -4.20
CA GLU A 196 -2.06 8.87 -5.07
C GLU A 196 -1.45 9.93 -5.98
N GLY A 197 -0.17 10.23 -5.76
CA GLY A 197 0.58 11.01 -6.72
C GLY A 197 0.57 10.21 -8.01
N ASN A 198 -0.17 10.69 -9.00
CA ASN A 198 0.02 10.26 -10.37
C ASN A 198 1.49 10.55 -10.68
N ALA A 199 2.29 9.48 -10.72
CA ALA A 199 3.60 9.55 -11.34
C ALA A 199 3.32 9.68 -12.84
N GLU A 200 3.33 10.92 -13.32
CA GLU A 200 3.63 11.22 -14.72
C GLU A 200 5.09 10.85 -15.02
#